data_AF-A0A0G4KG00-F1
#
_entry.id   AF-A0A0G4KG00-F1
#
_cell.length_a   1.000
_cell.length_b   1.000
_cell.length_c   1.000
_cell.angle_alpha   90.00
_cell.angle_beta   90.00
_cell.angle_gamma   90.00
#
_symmetry.space_group_name_H-M   'P 1'
#
loop_
_entity.id
_entity.type
_entity.pdbx_description
1 polymer ?
#
loop_
_entity_poly.entity_id
_entity_poly.type
_entity_poly.pdbx_seq_one_letter_code
_entity_poly.pdbx_strand_id
1 'polypeptide(L)'
;MTQHAVRVAAAEAGIDVARDVQVVGLHDCFSANELIVLDALGLAKPGKAHELVRAGDITYGGRYVVNPSGGLISKGHPLGATGIAQCAELVWHLRGWANNRAVKGTRAALQHNLGLGGAVVVTVYKRADGAEAPVADDKDVGRANGLGYNPAVEARGFTKEEVKKVRSRTASSDWALQDTQAKIEARF
;
A
#
# COMPACT_ATOMS: atom_id res chain seq x y z
N MET A 1 12.25 17.67 1.49
CA MET A 1 12.44 16.32 2.10
C MET A 1 12.02 15.21 1.14
N THR A 2 10.80 15.22 0.59
CA THR A 2 10.31 14.18 -0.35
C THR A 2 11.25 13.91 -1.53
N GLN A 3 11.68 14.96 -2.25
CA GLN A 3 12.62 14.83 -3.38
C GLN A 3 13.95 14.15 -2.99
N HIS A 4 14.44 14.39 -1.77
CA HIS A 4 15.64 13.72 -1.26
C HIS A 4 15.36 12.25 -0.96
N ALA A 5 14.28 11.96 -0.23
CA ALA A 5 13.91 10.60 0.15
C ALA A 5 13.63 9.70 -1.06
N VAL A 6 12.93 10.22 -2.08
CA VAL A 6 12.67 9.46 -3.32
C VAL A 6 13.95 9.19 -4.09
N ARG A 7 14.88 10.15 -4.16
CA ARG A 7 16.18 9.96 -4.82
C ARG A 7 16.99 8.87 -4.12
N VAL A 8 17.03 8.86 -2.79
CA VAL A 8 17.75 7.84 -2.00
C VAL A 8 17.11 6.47 -2.21
N ALA A 9 15.80 6.33 -2.00
CA ALA A 9 15.09 5.06 -2.14
C ALA A 9 15.17 4.48 -3.56
N ALA A 10 15.06 5.33 -4.59
CA ALA A 10 15.18 4.91 -5.99
C ALA A 10 16.60 4.45 -6.34
N ALA A 11 17.63 5.15 -5.83
CA ALA A 11 19.02 4.75 -6.00
C ALA A 11 19.32 3.41 -5.32
N GLU A 12 18.86 3.21 -4.09
CA GLU A 12 18.99 1.93 -3.36
C GLU A 12 18.28 0.78 -4.08
N ALA A 13 17.10 1.04 -4.67
CA ALA A 13 16.35 0.04 -5.42
C ALA A 13 16.86 -0.17 -6.86
N GLY A 14 17.77 0.69 -7.34
CA GLY A 14 18.29 0.66 -8.71
C GLY A 14 17.22 0.91 -9.77
N ILE A 15 16.31 1.87 -9.54
CA ILE A 15 15.21 2.18 -10.46
C ILE A 15 15.16 3.66 -10.84
N ASP A 16 14.57 3.96 -11.99
CA ASP A 16 14.08 5.29 -12.35
C ASP A 16 12.58 5.36 -12.01
N VAL A 17 12.19 6.29 -11.15
CA VAL A 17 10.80 6.36 -10.66
C VAL A 17 9.81 6.67 -11.80
N ALA A 18 10.16 7.55 -12.73
CA ALA A 18 9.26 7.96 -13.80
C ALA A 18 9.02 6.83 -14.82
N ARG A 19 10.01 5.96 -15.01
CA ARG A 19 9.95 4.84 -15.97
C ARG A 19 9.49 3.52 -15.35
N ASP A 20 9.99 3.20 -14.17
CA ASP A 20 9.95 1.84 -13.64
C ASP A 20 8.83 1.62 -12.61
N VAL A 21 8.18 2.68 -12.10
CA VAL A 21 7.05 2.58 -11.15
C VAL A 21 5.73 2.70 -11.89
N GLN A 22 4.80 1.76 -11.65
CA GLN A 22 3.44 1.79 -12.20
C GLN A 22 2.39 2.13 -11.15
N VAL A 23 2.64 1.79 -9.89
CA VAL A 23 1.67 1.94 -8.79
C VAL A 23 2.28 2.77 -7.67
N VAL A 24 1.57 3.81 -7.25
CA VAL A 24 2.04 4.74 -6.22
C VAL A 24 1.02 4.82 -5.09
N GLY A 25 1.44 4.55 -3.86
CA GLY A 25 0.68 4.85 -2.65
C GLY A 25 1.27 6.08 -1.96
N LEU A 26 0.72 7.27 -2.23
CA LEU A 26 1.21 8.52 -1.66
C LEU A 26 0.32 9.01 -0.51
N HIS A 27 0.75 10.09 0.13
CA HIS A 27 0.11 10.62 1.34
C HIS A 27 -0.75 11.84 0.95
N ASP A 28 -1.96 11.57 0.49
CA ASP A 28 -2.96 12.54 0.06
C ASP A 28 -3.81 13.01 1.25
N CYS A 29 -3.20 13.54 2.32
CA CYS A 29 -3.98 14.10 3.45
C CYS A 29 -4.91 15.25 3.02
N PHE A 30 -4.57 15.91 1.91
CA PHE A 30 -5.42 16.84 1.16
C PHE A 30 -5.12 16.67 -0.34
N SER A 31 -6.09 17.01 -1.20
CA SER A 31 -5.90 16.98 -2.66
C SER A 31 -4.75 17.89 -3.13
N ALA A 32 -4.54 19.02 -2.46
CA ALA A 32 -3.39 19.89 -2.72
C ALA A 32 -2.06 19.19 -2.43
N ASN A 33 -2.00 18.35 -1.39
CA ASN A 33 -0.79 17.62 -1.05
C ASN A 33 -0.50 16.50 -2.07
N GLU A 34 -1.53 15.82 -2.57
CA GLU A 34 -1.37 14.88 -3.69
C GLU A 34 -0.69 15.57 -4.89
N LEU A 35 -1.22 16.71 -5.33
CA LEU A 35 -0.72 17.41 -6.50
C LEU A 35 0.77 17.80 -6.39
N ILE A 36 1.20 18.36 -5.26
CA ILE A 36 2.61 18.74 -5.07
C ILE A 36 3.51 17.52 -4.88
N VAL A 37 2.98 16.41 -4.34
CA VAL A 37 3.75 15.18 -4.15
C VAL A 37 3.99 14.47 -5.48
N LEU A 38 3.05 14.50 -6.44
CA LEU A 38 3.27 13.99 -7.79
C LEU A 38 4.53 14.61 -8.44
N ASP A 39 4.69 15.93 -8.27
CA ASP A 39 5.88 16.66 -8.72
C ASP A 39 7.11 16.28 -7.89
N ALA A 40 6.99 16.27 -6.56
CA ALA A 40 8.12 15.97 -5.66
C ALA A 40 8.64 14.53 -5.79
N LEU A 41 7.81 13.58 -6.24
CA LEU A 41 8.21 12.20 -6.55
C LEU A 41 8.86 12.06 -7.94
N GLY A 42 8.80 13.09 -8.78
CA GLY A 42 9.36 13.08 -10.14
C GLY A 42 8.46 12.38 -11.17
N LEU A 43 7.16 12.23 -10.90
CA LEU A 43 6.21 11.64 -11.86
C LEU A 43 5.83 12.61 -12.98
N ALA A 44 6.04 13.91 -12.75
CA ALA A 44 5.89 14.97 -13.72
C ALA A 44 7.13 15.89 -13.69
N LYS A 45 7.27 16.73 -14.72
CA LYS A 45 8.24 17.83 -14.69
C LYS A 45 7.85 18.85 -13.59
N PRO A 46 8.83 19.60 -13.04
CA PRO A 46 8.56 20.68 -12.09
C PRO A 46 7.42 21.60 -12.51
N GLY A 47 6.41 21.74 -11.65
CA GLY A 47 5.22 22.55 -11.87
C GLY A 47 4.18 21.96 -12.84
N LYS A 48 4.38 20.75 -13.38
CA LYS A 48 3.53 20.13 -14.42
C LYS A 48 2.66 18.97 -13.94
N ALA A 49 2.61 18.69 -12.63
CA ALA A 49 1.76 17.63 -12.09
C ALA A 49 0.27 17.79 -12.47
N HIS A 50 -0.22 19.02 -12.62
CA HIS A 50 -1.60 19.28 -13.05
C HIS A 50 -1.90 18.80 -14.48
N GLU A 51 -0.90 18.76 -15.37
CA GLU A 51 -1.05 18.25 -16.73
C GLU A 51 -1.22 16.73 -16.70
N LEU A 52 -0.45 16.03 -15.85
CA LEU A 52 -0.57 14.59 -15.60
C LEU A 52 -1.98 14.24 -15.10
N VAL A 53 -2.51 15.01 -14.14
CA VAL A 53 -3.88 14.80 -13.62
C VAL A 53 -4.92 15.04 -14.72
N ARG A 54 -4.83 16.14 -15.47
CA ARG A 54 -5.80 16.50 -16.52
C ARG A 54 -5.80 15.52 -17.70
N ALA A 55 -4.66 14.90 -18.00
CA ALA A 55 -4.54 13.86 -19.01
C ALA A 55 -5.13 12.51 -18.58
N GLY A 56 -5.48 12.35 -17.29
CA GLY A 56 -5.89 11.06 -16.74
C GLY A 56 -4.72 10.11 -16.49
N ASP A 57 -3.49 10.61 -16.46
CA ASP A 57 -2.27 9.78 -16.36
C ASP A 57 -1.95 9.27 -14.94
N ILE A 58 -2.81 9.58 -13.96
CA ILE A 58 -2.69 9.11 -12.56
C ILE A 58 -3.72 8.03 -12.17
N THR A 59 -4.49 7.51 -13.14
CA THR A 59 -5.52 6.50 -12.91
C THR A 59 -5.41 5.35 -13.91
N TYR A 60 -6.31 4.36 -13.81
CA TYR A 60 -6.34 3.18 -14.68
C TYR A 60 -6.41 3.59 -16.16
N GLY A 61 -5.50 3.03 -16.97
CA GLY A 61 -5.34 3.36 -18.38
C GLY A 61 -4.36 4.51 -18.65
N GLY A 62 -3.96 5.26 -17.60
CA GLY A 62 -2.92 6.27 -17.65
C GLY A 62 -1.51 5.71 -17.43
N ARG A 63 -0.52 6.61 -17.30
CA ARG A 63 0.88 6.24 -17.00
C ARG A 63 1.10 5.59 -15.64
N TYR A 64 0.47 6.13 -14.60
CA TYR A 64 0.61 5.68 -13.22
C TYR A 64 -0.78 5.42 -12.64
N VAL A 65 -0.89 4.47 -11.72
CA VAL A 65 -2.07 4.36 -10.85
C VAL A 65 -1.70 4.84 -9.48
N VAL A 66 -2.20 6.03 -9.14
CA VAL A 66 -1.96 6.69 -7.86
C VAL A 66 -3.11 6.33 -6.91
N ASN A 67 -2.74 5.91 -5.70
CA ASN A 67 -3.65 5.59 -4.61
C ASN A 67 -4.79 4.64 -5.02
N PRO A 68 -4.50 3.44 -5.60
CA PRO A 68 -5.55 2.49 -6.02
C PRO A 68 -6.52 2.11 -4.89
N SER A 69 -6.04 2.15 -3.64
CA SER A 69 -6.83 1.96 -2.43
C SER A 69 -7.85 3.07 -2.10
N GLY A 70 -7.92 4.15 -2.89
CA GLY A 70 -8.74 5.34 -2.65
C GLY A 70 -8.03 6.44 -1.85
N GLY A 71 -6.78 6.22 -1.43
CA GLY A 71 -5.97 7.21 -0.71
C GLY A 71 -6.46 7.51 0.71
N LEU A 72 -5.78 8.43 1.39
CA LEU A 72 -6.18 8.95 2.71
C LEU A 72 -7.50 9.73 2.60
N ILE A 73 -7.78 10.36 1.46
CA ILE A 73 -9.03 11.10 1.20
C ILE A 73 -10.25 10.18 1.38
N SER A 74 -10.18 8.94 0.87
CA SER A 74 -11.33 8.03 0.93
C SER A 74 -11.26 7.05 2.11
N LYS A 75 -10.08 6.48 2.39
CA LYS A 75 -9.93 5.48 3.47
C LYS A 75 -9.93 6.10 4.87
N GLY A 76 -9.75 7.41 4.96
CA GLY A 76 -9.43 8.10 6.20
C GLY A 76 -7.96 7.97 6.57
N HIS A 77 -7.59 8.67 7.66
CA HIS A 77 -6.20 8.84 8.07
C HIS A 77 -5.98 8.54 9.56
N PRO A 78 -6.08 7.26 9.99
CA PRO A 78 -5.58 6.85 11.30
C PRO A 78 -4.06 6.99 11.30
N LEU A 79 -3.56 8.00 12.03
CA LEU A 79 -2.19 8.52 11.92
C LEU A 79 -1.12 7.40 11.89
N GLY A 80 -1.08 6.56 12.92
CA GLY A 80 -0.08 5.48 13.04
C GLY A 80 -0.29 4.31 12.08
N ALA A 81 -1.51 4.11 11.56
CA ALA A 81 -1.82 2.95 10.71
C ALA A 81 -1.64 3.25 9.21
N THR A 82 -1.56 4.51 8.81
CA THR A 82 -1.55 4.91 7.40
C THR A 82 -0.36 4.34 6.62
N GLY A 83 0.85 4.41 7.18
CA GLY A 83 2.05 3.87 6.53
C GLY A 83 1.98 2.35 6.32
N ILE A 84 1.40 1.63 7.28
CA ILE A 84 1.22 0.17 7.19
C ILE A 84 0.10 -0.17 6.20
N ALA A 85 -0.98 0.62 6.16
CA ALA A 85 -2.06 0.43 5.20
C ALA A 85 -1.61 0.66 3.74
N GLN A 86 -0.73 1.64 3.51
CA GLN A 86 -0.07 1.84 2.21
C GLN A 86 0.80 0.62 1.85
N CYS A 87 1.65 0.16 2.79
CA CYS A 87 2.49 -1.03 2.59
C CYS A 87 1.66 -2.27 2.24
N ALA A 88 0.58 -2.53 2.98
CA ALA A 88 -0.32 -3.64 2.74
C ALA A 88 -0.91 -3.61 1.32
N GLU A 89 -1.43 -2.46 0.87
CA GLU A 89 -1.97 -2.31 -0.48
C GLU A 89 -0.94 -2.62 -1.56
N LEU A 90 0.27 -2.05 -1.46
CA LEU A 90 1.31 -2.25 -2.48
C LEU A 90 1.82 -3.70 -2.49
N VAL A 91 1.92 -4.33 -1.32
CA VAL A 91 2.28 -5.75 -1.20
C VAL A 91 1.19 -6.65 -1.78
N TRP A 92 -0.09 -6.38 -1.50
CA TRP A 92 -1.20 -7.09 -2.13
C TRP A 92 -1.16 -6.95 -3.64
N HIS A 93 -0.86 -5.75 -4.13
CA HIS A 93 -0.68 -5.51 -5.55
C HIS A 93 0.42 -6.38 -6.16
N LEU A 94 1.64 -6.35 -5.60
CA LEU A 94 2.78 -7.12 -6.10
C LEU A 94 2.61 -8.64 -5.95
N ARG A 95 1.79 -9.08 -5.00
CA ARG A 95 1.40 -10.50 -4.84
C ARG A 95 0.28 -10.94 -5.78
N GLY A 96 -0.38 -10.00 -6.47
CA GLY A 96 -1.52 -10.25 -7.34
C GLY A 96 -2.86 -10.40 -6.63
N TRP A 97 -2.95 -9.93 -5.39
CA TRP A 97 -4.15 -10.03 -4.55
C TRP A 97 -5.09 -8.84 -4.71
N ALA A 98 -4.66 -7.77 -5.39
CA ALA A 98 -5.40 -6.52 -5.52
C ALA A 98 -6.69 -6.63 -6.37
N ASN A 99 -6.97 -7.79 -6.99
CA ASN A 99 -8.18 -8.07 -7.78
C ASN A 99 -8.49 -6.94 -8.78
N ASN A 100 -9.62 -6.23 -8.64
CA ASN A 100 -10.05 -5.17 -9.53
C ASN A 100 -9.17 -3.90 -9.47
N ARG A 101 -8.28 -3.83 -8.48
CA ARG A 101 -7.29 -2.76 -8.34
C ARG A 101 -5.92 -3.12 -8.94
N ALA A 102 -5.78 -4.29 -9.54
CA ALA A 102 -4.53 -4.75 -10.14
C ALA A 102 -4.16 -3.93 -11.39
N VAL A 103 -2.87 -3.67 -11.57
CA VAL A 103 -2.29 -2.94 -12.71
C VAL A 103 -1.30 -3.85 -13.41
N LYS A 104 -1.56 -4.12 -14.69
CA LYS A 104 -0.73 -4.99 -15.52
C LYS A 104 0.67 -4.40 -15.70
N GLY A 105 1.68 -5.26 -15.78
CA GLY A 105 3.07 -4.84 -16.00
C GLY A 105 3.74 -4.22 -14.77
N THR A 106 3.10 -4.25 -13.59
CA THR A 106 3.69 -3.69 -12.37
C THR A 106 4.91 -4.51 -11.93
N ARG A 107 6.09 -3.90 -11.97
CA ARG A 107 7.35 -4.50 -11.48
C ARG A 107 7.88 -3.82 -10.22
N ALA A 108 7.53 -2.55 -10.05
CA ALA A 108 7.84 -1.79 -8.85
C ALA A 108 6.63 -0.96 -8.40
N ALA A 109 6.49 -0.82 -7.09
CA ALA A 109 5.51 0.05 -6.46
C ALA A 109 6.21 1.03 -5.51
N LEU A 110 5.69 2.25 -5.40
CA LEU A 110 6.30 3.32 -4.61
C LEU A 110 5.35 3.76 -3.50
N GLN A 111 5.82 3.78 -2.27
CA GLN A 111 5.12 4.38 -1.14
C GLN A 111 5.74 5.72 -0.78
N HIS A 112 4.89 6.70 -0.50
CA HIS A 112 5.26 7.97 0.12
C HIS A 112 4.38 8.22 1.34
N ASN A 113 5.01 8.36 2.51
CA ASN A 113 4.35 8.66 3.77
C ASN A 113 5.05 9.83 4.46
N LEU A 114 4.29 10.83 4.95
CA LEU A 114 4.84 12.01 5.59
C LEU A 114 4.14 12.33 6.91
N GLY A 115 4.87 13.00 7.81
CA GLY A 115 4.33 13.59 9.02
C GLY A 115 4.84 15.03 9.17
N LEU A 116 3.92 15.96 9.47
CA LEU A 116 4.31 17.33 9.81
C LEU A 116 4.95 17.35 11.21
N GLY A 117 5.91 18.25 11.43
CA GLY A 117 6.76 18.25 12.64
C GLY A 117 8.05 17.43 12.45
N GLY A 118 8.03 16.35 11.65
CA GLY A 118 9.25 15.71 11.20
C GLY A 118 9.06 14.39 10.46
N ALA A 119 9.83 14.23 9.39
CA ALA A 119 10.05 13.03 8.59
C ALA A 119 9.08 12.75 7.42
N VAL A 120 9.70 12.21 6.38
CA VAL A 120 9.07 11.58 5.23
C VAL A 120 9.77 10.25 5.01
N VAL A 121 9.00 9.20 4.73
CA VAL A 121 9.51 7.88 4.38
C VAL A 121 9.03 7.57 2.97
N VAL A 122 9.98 7.23 2.11
CA VAL A 122 9.71 6.72 0.77
C VAL A 122 10.24 5.29 0.69
N THR A 123 9.43 4.39 0.16
CA THR A 123 9.79 2.97 0.06
C THR A 123 9.47 2.45 -1.33
N VAL A 124 10.42 1.76 -1.94
CA VAL A 124 10.22 1.05 -3.21
C VAL A 124 10.02 -0.43 -2.90
N TYR A 125 8.96 -1.01 -3.43
CA TYR A 125 8.65 -2.43 -3.32
C TYR A 125 8.82 -3.11 -4.67
N LYS A 126 9.49 -4.26 -4.67
CA LYS A 126 9.63 -5.15 -5.82
C LYS A 126 9.39 -6.57 -5.35
N ARG A 127 8.98 -7.44 -6.28
CA ARG A 127 8.96 -8.87 -5.99
C ARG A 127 10.39 -9.39 -5.90
N ALA A 128 10.64 -10.31 -4.97
CA ALA A 128 11.95 -10.91 -4.78
C ALA A 128 12.43 -11.72 -6.00
N ASP A 129 11.50 -12.27 -6.79
CA ASP A 129 11.78 -13.00 -8.02
C ASP A 129 11.98 -12.08 -9.26
N GLY A 130 11.82 -10.76 -9.10
CA GLY A 130 11.92 -9.80 -10.19
C GLY A 130 10.81 -9.89 -11.25
N ALA A 131 9.81 -10.76 -11.05
CA ALA A 131 8.70 -10.93 -11.98
C ALA A 131 7.73 -9.74 -11.94
N GLU A 132 6.85 -9.68 -12.93
CA GLU A 132 5.68 -8.80 -12.87
C GLU A 132 4.69 -9.28 -11.81
N ALA A 133 3.93 -8.34 -11.25
CA ALA A 133 2.80 -8.64 -10.40
C ALA A 133 1.81 -9.55 -11.16
N PRO A 134 1.51 -10.75 -10.66
CA PRO A 134 0.48 -11.60 -11.24
C PRO A 134 -0.91 -11.00 -10.98
N VAL A 135 -1.93 -11.58 -11.57
CA VAL A 135 -3.32 -11.33 -11.20
C VAL A 135 -3.94 -12.66 -10.80
N ALA A 136 -4.46 -12.73 -9.58
CA ALA A 136 -5.14 -13.91 -9.07
C ALA A 136 -6.59 -13.55 -8.70
N ASP A 137 -7.51 -14.50 -8.89
CA ASP A 137 -8.87 -14.37 -8.37
C ASP A 137 -8.90 -14.59 -6.86
N ASP A 138 -10.02 -14.21 -6.21
CA ASP A 138 -10.13 -14.27 -4.76
C ASP A 138 -10.04 -15.69 -4.19
N LYS A 139 -10.46 -16.71 -4.94
CA LYS A 139 -10.39 -18.12 -4.50
C LYS A 139 -8.94 -18.59 -4.51
N ASP A 140 -8.19 -18.22 -5.54
CA ASP A 140 -6.77 -18.53 -5.65
C ASP A 140 -5.95 -17.83 -4.57
N VAL A 141 -6.26 -16.56 -4.28
CA VAL A 141 -5.65 -15.84 -3.17
C VAL A 141 -5.95 -16.51 -1.83
N GLY A 142 -7.22 -16.82 -1.56
CA GLY A 142 -7.64 -17.48 -0.32
C GLY A 142 -7.02 -18.86 -0.11
N ARG A 143 -6.81 -19.62 -1.20
CA ARG A 143 -6.08 -20.89 -1.16
C ARG A 143 -4.59 -20.67 -0.87
N ALA A 144 -3.96 -19.71 -1.54
CA ALA A 144 -2.53 -19.44 -1.40
C ALA A 144 -2.15 -18.88 -0.02
N ASN A 145 -3.03 -18.08 0.60
CA ASN A 145 -2.77 -17.49 1.91
C ASN A 145 -3.21 -18.36 3.09
N GLY A 146 -3.98 -19.43 2.85
CA GLY A 146 -4.47 -20.35 3.88
C GLY A 146 -5.62 -19.82 4.76
N LEU A 147 -6.13 -18.62 4.49
CA LEU A 147 -7.26 -17.99 5.17
C LEU A 147 -8.61 -18.38 4.52
N GLY A 148 -8.59 -18.86 3.27
CA GLY A 148 -9.81 -19.22 2.54
C GLY A 148 -10.59 -18.01 1.99
N TYR A 149 -10.04 -16.81 2.08
CA TYR A 149 -10.59 -15.58 1.47
C TYR A 149 -9.46 -14.62 1.07
N ASN A 150 -9.80 -13.59 0.28
CA ASN A 150 -8.84 -12.57 -0.12
C ASN A 150 -8.88 -11.36 0.83
N PRO A 151 -7.86 -11.17 1.71
CA PRO A 151 -7.84 -10.08 2.67
C PRO A 151 -7.62 -8.70 2.01
N ALA A 152 -7.30 -8.65 0.72
CA ALA A 152 -7.15 -7.39 -0.01
C ALA A 152 -8.50 -6.80 -0.45
N VAL A 153 -9.60 -7.56 -0.41
CA VAL A 153 -10.93 -7.11 -0.85
C VAL A 153 -12.01 -7.30 0.21
N GLU A 154 -11.74 -8.10 1.25
CA GLU A 154 -12.69 -8.41 2.30
C GLU A 154 -12.03 -8.27 3.68
N ALA A 155 -12.72 -7.58 4.59
CA ALA A 155 -12.35 -7.53 5.99
C ALA A 155 -13.21 -8.52 6.77
N ARG A 156 -12.57 -9.48 7.46
CA ARG A 156 -13.21 -10.43 8.36
C ARG A 156 -12.64 -10.27 9.76
N GLY A 157 -13.46 -10.58 10.75
CA GLY A 157 -12.96 -10.86 12.10
C GLY A 157 -12.14 -12.15 12.13
N PHE A 158 -11.54 -12.44 13.28
CA PHE A 158 -10.87 -13.71 13.51
C PHE A 158 -11.64 -14.55 14.52
N THR A 159 -11.49 -15.86 14.42
CA THR A 159 -12.05 -16.86 15.33
C THR A 159 -11.12 -17.12 16.52
N LYS A 160 -11.65 -17.74 17.59
CA LYS A 160 -10.82 -18.18 18.74
C LYS A 160 -9.71 -19.11 18.33
N GLU A 161 -10.01 -19.96 17.37
CA GLU A 161 -9.17 -21.00 16.83
C GLU A 161 -7.99 -20.38 16.07
N GLU A 162 -8.23 -19.31 15.29
CA GLU A 162 -7.18 -18.57 14.59
C GLU A 162 -6.26 -17.83 15.56
N VAL A 163 -6.80 -17.20 16.61
CA VAL A 163 -5.97 -16.57 17.66
C VAL A 163 -5.08 -17.60 18.33
N LYS A 164 -5.63 -18.78 18.68
CA LYS A 164 -4.85 -19.87 19.28
C LYS A 164 -3.73 -20.37 18.36
N LYS A 165 -3.91 -20.36 17.04
CA LYS A 165 -2.89 -20.80 16.06
C LYS A 165 -1.67 -19.88 16.02
N VAL A 166 -1.86 -18.57 16.18
CA VAL A 166 -0.78 -17.57 16.10
C VAL A 166 -0.21 -17.18 17.47
N ARG A 167 -0.88 -17.56 18.57
CA ARG A 167 -0.41 -17.28 19.93
C ARG A 167 0.88 -18.02 20.24
N SER A 168 1.82 -17.32 20.89
CA SER A 168 3.02 -17.96 21.42
C SER A 168 2.66 -19.09 22.36
N ARG A 169 3.27 -20.26 22.13
CA ARG A 169 3.07 -21.46 22.98
C ARG A 169 3.90 -21.41 24.26
N THR A 170 4.94 -20.58 24.29
CA THR A 170 5.94 -20.54 25.37
C THR A 170 5.99 -19.20 26.10
N ALA A 171 5.44 -18.14 25.51
CA ALA A 171 5.49 -16.78 26.04
C ALA A 171 4.15 -16.05 25.90
N SER A 172 3.04 -16.70 26.25
CA SER A 172 1.73 -16.04 26.31
C SER A 172 1.61 -15.19 27.59
N SER A 173 0.97 -14.03 27.49
CA SER A 173 0.68 -13.14 28.63
C SER A 173 -0.82 -12.85 28.70
N ASP A 174 -1.47 -13.29 29.78
CA ASP A 174 -2.88 -13.01 30.01
C ASP A 174 -3.14 -11.51 30.21
N TRP A 175 -2.17 -10.79 30.77
CA TRP A 175 -2.24 -9.32 30.92
C TRP A 175 -2.20 -8.59 29.58
N ALA A 176 -1.48 -9.11 28.58
CA ALA A 176 -1.45 -8.51 27.24
C ALA A 176 -2.71 -8.87 26.43
N LEU A 177 -3.29 -10.04 26.67
CA LEU A 177 -4.49 -10.51 25.97
C LEU A 177 -5.77 -9.84 26.49
N GLN A 178 -5.91 -9.73 27.82
CA GLN A 178 -7.09 -9.19 28.50
C GLN A 178 -8.40 -9.72 27.85
N ASP A 179 -9.32 -8.81 27.55
CA ASP A 179 -10.58 -9.05 26.87
C ASP A 179 -10.53 -8.75 25.36
N THR A 180 -9.33 -8.57 24.79
CA THR A 180 -9.13 -8.16 23.38
C THR A 180 -9.88 -9.08 22.42
N GLN A 181 -9.81 -10.38 22.67
CA GLN A 181 -10.48 -11.39 21.86
C GLN A 181 -12.01 -11.24 21.89
N ALA A 182 -12.60 -11.07 23.08
CA ALA A 182 -14.04 -10.88 23.23
C ALA A 182 -14.51 -9.57 22.59
N LYS A 183 -13.71 -8.50 22.73
CA LYS A 183 -13.99 -7.20 22.10
C LYS A 183 -13.99 -7.25 20.58
N ILE A 184 -13.13 -8.07 19.98
CA ILE A 184 -13.03 -8.20 18.53
C ILE A 184 -14.15 -9.10 18.00
N GLU A 185 -14.44 -10.22 18.67
CA GLU A 185 -15.60 -11.06 18.35
C GLU A 185 -16.92 -10.30 18.42
N ALA A 186 -17.08 -9.36 19.35
CA ALA A 186 -18.29 -8.56 19.47
C ALA A 186 -18.50 -7.54 18.33
N ARG A 187 -17.49 -7.32 17.46
CA ARG A 187 -17.51 -6.31 16.39
C ARG A 187 -17.65 -6.88 14.99
N PHE A 188 -17.58 -8.20 14.84
CA PHE A 188 -17.68 -8.93 13.57
C PHE A 188 -18.77 -10.00 13.68
#